data_AF-A0A0F9CM20-F1
#
_entry.id   AF-A0A0F9CM20-F1
#
_cell.length_a   1.000
_cell.length_b   1.000
_cell.length_c   1.000
_cell.angle_alpha   90.00
_cell.angle_beta   90.00
_cell.angle_gamma   90.00
#
_symmetry.space_group_name_H-M   'P 1'
#
loop_
_entity.id
_entity.type
_entity.pdbx_description
1 polymer ?
#
loop_
_entity_poly.entity_id
_entity_poly.type
_entity_poly.pdbx_seq_one_letter_code
_entity_poly.pdbx_strand_id
1 'polypeptide(L)'
;MVERQDKINEGEKQSVSKDPYKRKYYDWPLKRMAKSLKENLKFKGDPIALAWTMEPPHDTEPYAGALKLVHCQFMQRSRLHGETFILDVDHIDDICAGYSYIGLGEPPPNLASGYSWSRRKDGKPSIYGSPTAARRVKEKYRNIAPGTVKYFCCAPLSKSPFDPDVVTIIADPKTCT
;
A
#
# COMPACT_ATOMS: atom_id res chain seq x y z
N MET A 1 37.55 31.86 -20.20
CA MET A 1 36.13 32.16 -20.02
C MET A 1 35.38 31.54 -21.18
N VAL A 2 34.71 30.42 -20.93
CA VAL A 2 33.88 29.73 -21.93
C VAL A 2 32.48 29.68 -21.34
N GLU A 3 31.59 30.49 -21.89
CA GLU A 3 30.16 30.43 -21.58
C GLU A 3 29.61 29.09 -22.08
N ARG A 4 29.07 28.28 -21.18
CA ARG A 4 28.13 27.20 -21.50
C ARG A 4 26.80 27.52 -20.85
N GLN A 5 25.94 28.15 -21.64
CA GLN A 5 24.50 28.13 -21.42
C GLN A 5 23.97 26.79 -21.90
N ASP A 6 23.83 25.84 -20.99
CA ASP A 6 23.06 24.63 -21.26
C ASP A 6 21.61 24.84 -20.82
N LYS A 7 20.77 24.78 -21.84
CA LYS A 7 19.35 25.11 -21.88
C LYS A 7 18.55 24.23 -20.92
N ILE A 8 17.86 24.86 -19.99
CA ILE A 8 16.76 24.26 -19.25
C ILE A 8 15.56 24.25 -20.20
N ASN A 9 15.27 23.09 -20.79
CA ASN A 9 14.08 22.89 -21.62
C ASN A 9 12.81 23.01 -20.77
N GLU A 10 12.05 24.08 -21.03
CA GLU A 10 10.62 24.08 -21.43
C GLU A 10 9.79 22.88 -20.94
N GLY A 11 8.68 22.98 -20.20
CA GLY A 11 7.70 24.05 -20.13
C GLY A 11 6.32 23.42 -19.95
N GLU A 12 6.03 22.77 -18.81
CA GLU A 12 4.65 22.44 -18.44
C GLU A 12 4.01 23.69 -17.81
N LYS A 13 3.48 24.60 -18.65
CA LYS A 13 2.59 25.66 -18.18
C LYS A 13 1.30 25.02 -17.67
N GLN A 14 1.22 24.82 -16.35
CA GLN A 14 -0.02 24.40 -15.70
C GLN A 14 -1.00 25.57 -15.70
N SER A 15 -2.15 25.38 -16.34
CA SER A 15 -3.29 26.27 -16.20
C SER A 15 -3.71 26.27 -14.73
N VAL A 16 -3.54 27.41 -14.06
CA VAL A 16 -3.97 27.57 -12.68
C VAL A 16 -5.49 27.51 -12.66
N SER A 17 -6.04 26.47 -12.04
CA SER A 17 -7.48 26.32 -11.83
C SER A 17 -8.04 27.56 -11.11
N LYS A 18 -9.21 28.04 -11.55
CA LYS A 18 -9.96 29.11 -10.87
C LYS A 18 -10.69 28.63 -9.62
N ASP A 19 -10.76 27.32 -9.39
CA ASP A 19 -11.32 26.73 -8.18
C ASP A 19 -10.32 26.85 -7.01
N PRO A 20 -10.63 27.60 -5.93
CA PRO A 20 -9.74 27.80 -4.79
C PRO A 20 -9.44 26.51 -4.01
N TYR A 21 -10.26 25.46 -4.17
CA TYR A 21 -10.04 24.15 -3.56
C TYR A 21 -9.23 23.21 -4.45
N LYS A 22 -9.14 23.49 -5.76
CA LYS A 22 -8.38 22.67 -6.69
C LYS A 22 -6.90 22.92 -6.52
N ARG A 23 -6.25 21.99 -5.83
CA ARG A 23 -4.80 22.02 -5.61
C ARG A 23 -4.07 21.76 -6.93
N LYS A 24 -2.91 22.40 -7.10
CA LYS A 24 -2.06 22.27 -8.31
C LYS A 24 -1.73 20.82 -8.69
N TYR A 25 -1.77 19.90 -7.73
CA TYR A 25 -1.36 18.51 -7.88
C TYR A 25 -2.50 17.55 -8.21
N TYR A 26 -3.77 17.98 -8.19
CA TYR A 26 -4.91 17.09 -8.45
C TYR A 26 -4.90 16.49 -9.86
N ASP A 27 -4.46 17.26 -10.86
CA ASP A 27 -4.39 16.80 -12.26
C ASP A 27 -3.03 16.18 -12.61
N TRP A 28 -2.15 15.94 -11.63
CA TRP A 28 -0.84 15.38 -11.96
C TRP A 28 -0.98 13.90 -12.32
N PRO A 29 -0.32 13.44 -13.39
CA PRO A 29 -0.20 12.00 -13.63
C PRO A 29 0.44 11.30 -12.43
N LEU A 30 0.01 10.09 -12.09
CA LEU A 30 0.53 9.32 -10.95
C LEU A 30 2.07 9.21 -10.99
N LYS A 31 2.65 9.05 -12.17
CA LYS A 31 4.10 9.06 -12.39
C LYS A 31 4.78 10.34 -11.90
N ARG A 32 4.18 11.50 -12.13
CA ARG A 32 4.68 12.81 -11.66
C ARG A 32 4.52 12.95 -10.16
N MET A 33 3.37 12.54 -9.60
CA MET A 33 3.15 12.51 -8.15
C MET A 33 4.19 11.63 -7.45
N ALA A 34 4.40 10.41 -7.93
CA ALA A 34 5.39 9.47 -7.41
C ALA A 34 6.82 10.03 -7.47
N LYS A 35 7.19 10.65 -8.61
CA LYS A 35 8.49 11.33 -8.74
C LYS A 35 8.65 12.43 -7.69
N SER A 36 7.64 13.30 -7.55
CA SER A 36 7.65 14.37 -6.56
C SER A 36 7.79 13.83 -5.13
N LEU A 37 7.04 12.80 -4.75
CA LEU A 37 7.16 12.18 -3.42
C LEU A 37 8.56 11.62 -3.18
N LYS A 38 9.10 10.86 -4.13
CA LYS A 38 10.45 10.28 -4.02
C LYS A 38 11.54 11.34 -3.90
N GLU A 39 11.48 12.38 -4.73
CA GLU A 39 12.53 13.40 -4.77
C GLU A 39 12.51 14.33 -3.56
N ASN A 40 11.33 14.67 -3.05
CA ASN A 40 11.21 15.56 -1.90
C ASN A 40 11.46 14.83 -0.58
N LEU A 41 10.95 13.61 -0.44
CA LEU A 41 11.02 12.85 0.81
C LEU A 41 12.18 11.84 0.82
N LYS A 42 12.98 11.80 -0.25
CA LYS A 42 14.22 10.99 -0.39
C LYS A 42 14.03 9.51 -0.10
N PHE A 43 12.89 8.95 -0.52
CA PHE A 43 12.58 7.54 -0.27
C PHE A 43 13.38 6.59 -1.16
N LYS A 44 13.79 5.47 -0.56
CA LYS A 44 14.24 4.29 -1.30
C LYS A 44 13.02 3.55 -1.85
N GLY A 45 12.90 3.46 -3.17
CA GLY A 45 11.80 2.78 -3.87
C GLY A 45 10.59 3.67 -4.16
N ASP A 46 9.58 3.10 -4.81
CA ASP A 46 8.33 3.79 -5.17
C ASP A 46 7.34 3.83 -3.99
N PRO A 47 6.59 4.94 -3.80
CA PRO A 47 5.34 4.89 -3.05
C PRO A 47 4.42 3.80 -3.61
N ILE A 48 3.57 3.24 -2.77
CA ILE A 48 2.74 2.10 -3.13
C ILE A 48 1.31 2.60 -3.34
N ALA A 49 0.76 2.38 -4.52
CA ALA A 49 -0.65 2.55 -4.84
C ALA A 49 -1.43 1.32 -4.35
N LEU A 50 -2.45 1.56 -3.52
CA LEU A 50 -3.38 0.54 -3.05
C LEU A 50 -4.80 0.89 -3.50
N ALA A 51 -5.54 -0.11 -3.97
CA ALA A 51 -6.96 0.03 -4.29
C ALA A 51 -7.75 -1.22 -3.90
N TRP A 52 -9.03 -1.03 -3.62
CA TRP A 52 -9.97 -2.08 -3.26
C TRP A 52 -11.18 -2.04 -4.19
N THR A 53 -11.47 -3.17 -4.83
CA THR A 53 -12.50 -3.22 -5.87
C THR A 53 -13.35 -4.48 -5.79
N MET A 54 -14.55 -4.41 -6.36
CA MET A 54 -15.43 -5.58 -6.55
C MET A 54 -15.16 -6.29 -7.88
N GLU A 55 -14.56 -5.59 -8.83
CA GLU A 55 -14.17 -6.08 -10.15
C GLU A 55 -12.65 -5.88 -10.32
N PRO A 56 -11.95 -6.78 -11.03
CA PRO A 56 -10.52 -6.60 -11.24
C PRO A 56 -10.27 -5.34 -12.08
N PRO A 57 -9.18 -4.59 -11.85
CA PRO A 57 -8.80 -3.48 -12.72
C PRO A 57 -8.65 -3.95 -14.18
N HIS A 58 -9.02 -3.08 -15.12
CA HIS A 58 -8.99 -3.39 -16.56
C HIS A 58 -7.60 -3.90 -17.01
N ASP A 59 -7.58 -4.92 -17.87
CA ASP A 59 -6.36 -5.57 -18.39
C ASP A 59 -5.39 -6.11 -17.31
N THR A 60 -5.90 -6.47 -16.13
CA THR A 60 -5.08 -7.09 -15.08
C THR A 60 -5.63 -8.45 -14.66
N GLU A 61 -4.72 -9.38 -14.41
CA GLU A 61 -5.04 -10.72 -13.94
C GLU A 61 -4.63 -10.87 -12.46
N PRO A 62 -5.40 -11.65 -11.67
CA PRO A 62 -5.00 -12.02 -10.33
C PRO A 62 -3.63 -12.70 -10.29
N TYR A 63 -2.92 -12.49 -9.19
CA TYR A 63 -1.61 -13.07 -8.96
C TYR A 63 -1.70 -14.60 -8.88
N ALA A 64 -1.14 -15.29 -9.88
CA ALA A 64 -1.07 -16.74 -9.96
C ALA A 64 0.36 -17.29 -9.74
N GLY A 65 1.24 -16.50 -9.10
CA GLY A 65 2.63 -16.91 -8.89
C GLY A 65 2.78 -18.03 -7.86
N ALA A 66 3.78 -18.88 -8.05
CA ALA A 66 4.05 -20.01 -7.14
C ALA A 66 4.57 -19.58 -5.76
N LEU A 67 5.05 -18.34 -5.62
CA LEU A 67 5.54 -17.81 -4.36
C LEU A 67 4.35 -17.38 -3.49
N LYS A 68 4.19 -18.08 -2.37
CA LYS A 68 3.22 -17.68 -1.38
C LYS A 68 3.76 -16.50 -0.56
N LEU A 69 3.16 -15.32 -0.74
CA LEU A 69 3.64 -14.07 -0.14
C LEU A 69 2.63 -13.55 0.88
N VAL A 70 3.15 -12.92 1.93
CA VAL A 70 2.32 -12.20 2.92
C VAL A 70 2.07 -10.76 2.46
N HIS A 71 1.01 -10.13 2.96
CA HIS A 71 0.61 -8.76 2.59
C HIS A 71 1.77 -7.74 2.54
N CYS A 72 2.60 -7.68 3.58
CA CYS A 72 3.73 -6.74 3.61
C CYS A 72 4.83 -7.07 2.60
N GLN A 73 4.96 -8.33 2.16
CA GLN A 73 5.90 -8.71 1.10
C GLN A 73 5.41 -8.23 -0.27
N PHE A 74 4.11 -8.34 -0.59
CA PHE A 74 3.55 -7.75 -1.81
C PHE A 74 3.82 -6.24 -1.88
N MET A 75 3.60 -5.55 -0.77
CA MET A 75 3.90 -4.12 -0.65
C MET A 75 5.38 -3.80 -0.87
N GLN A 76 6.29 -4.53 -0.23
CA GLN A 76 7.73 -4.28 -0.39
C GLN A 76 8.22 -4.62 -1.79
N ARG A 77 7.69 -5.66 -2.44
CA ARG A 77 8.01 -6.00 -3.84
C ARG A 77 7.51 -4.94 -4.80
N SER A 78 6.31 -4.41 -4.57
CA SER A 78 5.79 -3.28 -5.35
C SER A 78 6.69 -2.06 -5.23
N ARG A 79 7.10 -1.72 -4.00
CA ARG A 79 7.99 -0.59 -3.71
C ARG A 79 9.41 -0.75 -4.27
N LEU A 80 10.03 -1.91 -4.06
CA LEU A 80 11.48 -2.11 -4.30
C LEU A 80 11.79 -2.74 -5.67
N HIS A 81 10.87 -3.55 -6.20
CA HIS A 81 11.03 -4.25 -7.47
C HIS A 81 10.08 -3.72 -8.56
N GLY A 82 9.14 -2.84 -8.21
CA GLY A 82 8.21 -2.25 -9.17
C GLY A 82 7.17 -3.24 -9.70
N GLU A 83 6.90 -4.30 -8.94
CA GLU A 83 5.93 -5.35 -9.29
C GLU A 83 4.51 -4.89 -8.99
N THR A 84 3.54 -5.41 -9.75
CA THR A 84 2.11 -5.14 -9.53
C THR A 84 1.41 -6.43 -9.19
N PHE A 85 0.52 -6.38 -8.22
CA PHE A 85 -0.24 -7.53 -7.71
C PHE A 85 -1.71 -7.18 -7.63
N ILE A 86 -2.53 -8.06 -8.18
CA ILE A 86 -3.96 -8.09 -7.97
C ILE A 86 -4.22 -9.36 -7.17
N LEU A 87 -4.76 -9.22 -5.97
CA LEU A 87 -5.11 -10.34 -5.11
C LEU A 87 -6.61 -10.48 -5.12
N ASP A 88 -7.11 -11.69 -5.29
CA ASP A 88 -8.53 -11.98 -5.16
C ASP A 88 -8.82 -12.74 -3.85
N VAL A 89 -10.07 -12.70 -3.42
CA VAL A 89 -10.54 -13.40 -2.22
C VAL A 89 -10.45 -14.93 -2.35
N ASP A 90 -10.49 -15.46 -3.57
CA ASP A 90 -10.62 -16.89 -3.84
C ASP A 90 -9.26 -17.63 -3.84
N HIS A 91 -8.16 -16.91 -4.11
CA HIS A 91 -6.81 -17.46 -4.24
C HIS A 91 -5.80 -16.85 -3.27
N ILE A 92 -6.23 -15.99 -2.33
CA ILE A 92 -5.32 -15.43 -1.33
C ILE A 92 -4.83 -16.52 -0.35
N ASP A 93 -3.52 -16.65 -0.22
CA ASP A 93 -2.92 -17.54 0.77
C ASP A 93 -3.15 -17.03 2.20
N ASP A 94 -3.53 -17.94 3.11
CA ASP A 94 -3.83 -17.64 4.52
C ASP A 94 -2.59 -17.64 5.44
N ILE A 95 -1.38 -17.52 4.87
CA ILE A 95 -0.09 -17.65 5.60
C ILE A 95 0.09 -16.57 6.66
N CYS A 96 -0.51 -15.40 6.47
CA CYS A 96 -0.46 -14.30 7.43
C CYS A 96 -1.82 -13.63 7.51
N ALA A 97 -2.21 -13.19 8.70
CA ALA A 97 -3.47 -12.49 8.93
C ALA A 97 -3.62 -11.14 8.20
N GLY A 98 -2.63 -10.73 7.41
CA GLY A 98 -2.64 -9.53 6.56
C GLY A 98 -3.90 -9.41 5.70
N TYR A 99 -4.35 -10.52 5.11
CA TYR A 99 -5.54 -10.57 4.25
C TYR A 99 -6.81 -10.06 4.96
N SER A 100 -6.92 -10.30 6.28
CA SER A 100 -8.10 -9.90 7.06
C SER A 100 -8.17 -8.40 7.36
N TYR A 101 -7.03 -7.69 7.32
CA TYR A 101 -7.03 -6.23 7.50
C TYR A 101 -7.46 -5.51 6.22
N ILE A 102 -7.22 -6.13 5.07
CA ILE A 102 -7.54 -5.59 3.74
C ILE A 102 -8.88 -6.10 3.18
N GLY A 103 -9.67 -6.82 3.98
CA GLY A 103 -11.03 -7.24 3.62
C GLY A 103 -11.13 -8.51 2.75
N LEU A 104 -10.02 -9.20 2.49
CA LEU A 104 -10.01 -10.43 1.67
C LEU A 104 -10.36 -11.70 2.47
N GLY A 105 -10.84 -11.59 3.70
CA GLY A 105 -11.26 -12.75 4.47
C GLY A 105 -11.36 -12.50 5.97
N GLU A 106 -11.93 -13.46 6.67
CA GLU A 106 -12.10 -13.39 8.12
C GLU A 106 -10.76 -13.49 8.87
N PRO A 107 -10.57 -12.75 9.97
CA PRO A 107 -9.36 -12.87 10.75
C PRO A 107 -9.20 -14.30 11.30
N PRO A 108 -8.01 -14.91 11.21
CA PRO A 108 -7.81 -16.29 11.65
C PRO A 108 -8.07 -16.45 13.16
N PRO A 109 -8.45 -17.64 13.66
CA PRO A 109 -8.88 -17.85 15.05
C PRO A 109 -7.86 -17.39 16.11
N ASN A 110 -6.57 -17.53 15.81
CA ASN A 110 -5.48 -17.08 16.69
C ASN A 110 -5.38 -15.55 16.79
N LEU A 111 -5.75 -14.82 15.74
CA LEU A 111 -5.88 -13.36 15.75
C LEU A 111 -7.22 -12.95 16.38
N ALA A 112 -8.31 -13.67 16.09
CA ALA A 112 -9.62 -13.45 16.70
C ALA A 112 -9.59 -13.55 18.23
N SER A 113 -8.92 -14.56 18.76
CA SER A 113 -8.73 -14.74 20.21
C SER A 113 -7.76 -13.75 20.86
N GLY A 114 -7.00 -12.97 20.08
CA GLY A 114 -5.92 -12.11 20.58
C GLY A 114 -4.63 -12.87 20.94
N TYR A 115 -4.56 -14.17 20.66
CA TYR A 115 -3.40 -15.01 20.97
C TYR A 115 -2.16 -14.56 20.17
N SER A 116 -2.29 -14.33 18.87
CA SER A 116 -1.15 -13.99 17.99
C SER A 116 -0.46 -12.66 18.37
N TRP A 117 -1.21 -11.71 18.95
CA TRP A 117 -0.66 -10.45 19.43
C TRP A 117 -0.17 -10.49 20.88
N SER A 118 -0.48 -11.55 21.63
CA SER A 118 -0.08 -11.66 23.03
C SER A 118 0.97 -12.74 23.30
N ARG A 119 1.12 -13.70 22.39
CA ARG A 119 2.08 -14.79 22.49
C ARG A 119 2.81 -14.96 21.17
N ARG A 120 4.13 -15.11 21.24
CA ARG A 120 4.97 -15.55 20.14
C ARG A 120 4.87 -17.07 20.00
N LYS A 121 5.41 -17.62 18.90
CA LYS A 121 5.45 -19.07 18.67
C LYS A 121 6.17 -19.84 19.78
N ASP A 122 7.14 -19.23 20.45
CA ASP A 122 7.90 -19.78 21.57
C ASP A 122 7.24 -19.52 22.94
N GLY A 123 5.97 -19.09 22.97
CA GLY A 123 5.21 -18.85 24.20
C GLY A 123 5.56 -17.56 24.94
N LYS A 124 6.58 -16.82 24.50
CA LYS A 124 6.95 -15.53 25.11
C LYS A 124 5.90 -14.45 24.85
N PRO A 125 5.78 -13.45 25.73
CA PRO A 125 4.95 -12.28 25.47
C PRO A 125 5.28 -11.64 24.12
N SER A 126 4.23 -11.21 23.41
CA SER A 126 4.33 -10.45 22.17
C SER A 126 4.03 -8.97 22.46
N ILE A 127 3.29 -8.29 21.58
CA ILE A 127 2.91 -6.88 21.73
C ILE A 127 2.11 -6.64 23.02
N TYR A 128 1.24 -7.58 23.40
CA TYR A 128 0.43 -7.49 24.61
C TYR A 128 0.76 -8.56 25.63
N GLY A 129 0.62 -8.24 26.92
CA GLY A 129 0.82 -9.19 28.01
C GLY A 129 -0.22 -10.32 28.07
N SER A 130 -1.42 -10.12 27.51
CA SER A 130 -2.50 -11.11 27.53
C SER A 130 -3.40 -11.06 26.29
N PRO A 131 -4.07 -12.18 25.92
CA PRO A 131 -5.05 -12.20 24.83
C PRO A 131 -6.22 -11.23 25.04
N THR A 132 -6.65 -11.04 26.29
CA THR A 132 -7.72 -10.09 26.63
C THR A 132 -7.32 -8.64 26.32
N ALA A 133 -6.08 -8.26 26.64
CA ALA A 133 -5.56 -6.93 26.29
C ALA A 133 -5.47 -6.74 24.77
N ALA A 134 -5.01 -7.77 24.05
CA ALA A 134 -4.97 -7.76 22.59
C ALA A 134 -6.36 -7.59 21.96
N ARG A 135 -7.38 -8.33 22.43
CA ARG A 135 -8.75 -8.25 21.93
C ARG A 135 -9.37 -6.86 22.09
N ARG A 136 -9.21 -6.23 23.27
CA ARG A 136 -9.71 -4.87 23.54
C ARG A 136 -9.17 -3.84 22.56
N VAL A 137 -7.93 -4.02 22.10
CA VAL A 137 -7.33 -3.15 21.08
C VAL A 137 -7.85 -3.54 19.70
N LYS A 138 -7.96 -4.83 19.40
CA LYS A 138 -8.49 -5.33 18.12
C LYS A 138 -9.90 -4.79 17.83
N GLU A 139 -10.77 -4.76 18.82
CA GLU A 139 -12.14 -4.22 18.70
C GLU A 139 -12.16 -2.74 18.28
N LYS A 140 -11.06 -2.00 18.51
CA LYS A 140 -10.88 -0.60 18.11
C LYS A 140 -10.16 -0.44 16.77
N TYR A 141 -9.54 -1.49 16.25
CA TYR A 141 -8.89 -1.45 14.94
C TYR A 141 -9.96 -1.32 13.85
N ARG A 142 -9.73 -0.37 12.94
CA ARG A 142 -10.54 -0.23 11.73
C ARG A 142 -9.97 -1.18 10.69
N ASN A 143 -10.73 -2.22 10.37
CA ASN A 143 -10.43 -3.13 9.29
C ASN A 143 -11.48 -2.96 8.20
N ILE A 144 -11.10 -3.27 6.97
CA ILE A 144 -12.07 -3.42 5.89
C ILE A 144 -12.87 -4.69 6.17
N ALA A 145 -14.20 -4.57 6.18
CA ALA A 145 -15.06 -5.68 6.50
C ALA A 145 -14.96 -6.76 5.40
N PRO A 146 -14.85 -8.05 5.77
CA PRO A 146 -14.90 -9.12 4.78
C PRO A 146 -16.19 -9.06 3.96
N GLY A 147 -16.08 -9.36 2.66
CA GLY A 147 -17.22 -9.34 1.73
C GLY A 147 -17.60 -7.96 1.18
N THR A 148 -16.94 -6.87 1.60
CA THR A 148 -17.13 -5.55 0.97
C THR A 148 -16.21 -5.30 -0.22
N VAL A 149 -15.23 -6.17 -0.43
CA VAL A 149 -14.22 -6.10 -1.49
C VAL A 149 -13.97 -7.51 -2.01
N LYS A 150 -13.71 -7.65 -3.31
CA LYS A 150 -13.33 -8.94 -3.92
C LYS A 150 -11.86 -8.96 -4.32
N TYR A 151 -11.32 -7.80 -4.69
CA TYR A 151 -9.94 -7.64 -5.12
C TYR A 151 -9.23 -6.58 -4.29
N PHE A 152 -7.96 -6.85 -4.04
CA PHE A 152 -7.00 -5.89 -3.50
C PHE A 152 -5.87 -5.70 -4.50
N CYS A 153 -5.60 -4.45 -4.86
CA CYS A 153 -4.63 -4.09 -5.87
C CYS A 153 -3.46 -3.38 -5.20
N CYS A 154 -2.23 -3.75 -5.57
CA CYS A 154 -1.00 -3.23 -5.01
C CYS A 154 0.02 -3.02 -6.13
N ALA A 155 0.46 -1.78 -6.34
CA ALA A 155 1.39 -1.43 -7.41
C ALA A 155 2.36 -0.32 -6.97
N PRO A 156 3.52 -0.16 -7.62
CA PRO A 156 4.26 1.11 -7.53
C PRO A 156 3.39 2.25 -8.07
N LEU A 157 3.28 3.34 -7.31
CA LEU A 157 2.47 4.50 -7.68
C LEU A 157 2.85 5.04 -9.08
N SER A 158 4.14 5.03 -9.42
CA SER A 158 4.61 5.53 -10.71
C SER A 158 4.14 4.72 -11.93
N LYS A 159 3.68 3.49 -11.75
CA LYS A 159 3.21 2.58 -12.81
C LYS A 159 1.86 1.93 -12.47
N SER A 160 1.09 2.53 -11.56
CA SER A 160 -0.20 1.98 -11.16
C SER A 160 -1.14 1.87 -12.37
N PRO A 161 -1.71 0.67 -12.66
CA PRO A 161 -2.69 0.51 -13.73
C PRO A 161 -4.11 0.89 -13.29
N PHE A 162 -4.29 1.24 -12.01
CA PHE A 162 -5.56 1.63 -11.40
C PHE A 162 -5.43 2.98 -10.69
N ASP A 163 -6.58 3.61 -10.40
CA ASP A 163 -6.66 4.80 -9.57
C ASP A 163 -6.57 4.39 -8.08
N PRO A 164 -5.55 4.85 -7.33
CA PRO A 164 -5.35 4.40 -5.95
C PRO A 164 -6.34 5.07 -4.98
N ASP A 165 -7.00 4.27 -4.15
CA ASP A 165 -7.74 4.75 -2.99
C ASP A 165 -6.79 5.31 -1.92
N VAL A 166 -5.63 4.65 -1.76
CA VAL A 166 -4.63 5.01 -0.75
C VAL A 166 -3.23 4.93 -1.35
N VAL A 167 -2.44 5.98 -1.13
CA VAL A 167 -1.00 5.97 -1.39
C VAL A 167 -0.26 5.68 -0.08
N THR A 168 0.44 4.55 -0.03
CA THR A 168 1.22 4.14 1.13
C THR A 168 2.70 4.44 0.95
N ILE A 169 3.30 5.04 1.97
CA ILE A 169 4.71 5.37 2.04
C ILE A 169 5.34 4.56 3.17
N ILE A 170 6.42 3.83 2.88
CA ILE A 170 7.20 3.11 3.88
C ILE A 170 8.55 3.81 4.01
N ALA A 171 8.83 4.33 5.20
CA ALA A 171 10.05 5.05 5.49
C ALA A 171 10.57 4.71 6.90
N ASP A 172 11.86 4.95 7.11
CA ASP A 172 12.46 4.85 8.44
C ASP A 172 12.06 6.10 9.25
N PRO A 173 11.69 5.97 10.54
CA PRO A 173 11.50 7.13 11.41
C PRO A 173 12.62 8.18 11.31
N LYS A 174 13.87 7.74 11.14
CA LYS A 174 15.04 8.63 10.98
C LYS A 174 15.05 9.43 9.68
N THR A 175 14.35 8.98 8.65
CA THR A 175 14.29 9.64 7.34
C THR A 175 13.00 10.42 7.11
N CYS A 176 12.10 10.52 8.11
CA CYS A 176 10.82 11.23 8.04
C CYS A 176 10.71 12.44 8.98
N THR A 177 11.81 12.89 9.56
CA THR A 177 11.92 14.09 10.41
C THR A 177 12.90 15.07 9.80
#